data_AF-A0A2S8BR41-F1
#
_entry.id   AF-A0A2S8BR41-F1
#
_cell.length_a   1.000
_cell.length_b   1.000
_cell.length_c   1.000
_cell.angle_alpha   90.00
_cell.angle_beta   90.00
_cell.angle_gamma   90.00
#
_symmetry.space_group_name_H-M   'P 1'
#
loop_
_entity.id
_entity.type
_entity.pdbx_description
1 polymer ?
#
loop_
_entity_poly.entity_id
_entity_poly.type
_entity_poly.pdbx_seq_one_letter_code
_entity_poly.pdbx_strand_id
1 'polypeptide(L)'
;MPVTIDPRRHDAVLFDLDAVVTGAPVSDSTVALVRQLRDVGVGAAVFSSHRASADVLAAVGLSDLFEVRVDGSTDAAVLAKAAQRVGARPGRCVVIAPAEDAITAARDGGFALVIGLDATGRHADALRGRGADVVVTELSEVVVRTGDQRMSVLPDATSALLDEAEGVQRPAVFFDFDGTLSDIVDDPDAARLTDGAGEALQRLAAHCPVAVLSGRDLAASVSASGCPGSGMRAATASS
;
A
#
# COMPACT_ATOMS: atom_id res chain seq x y z
N MET A 1 -2.76 -15.63 -8.77
CA MET A 1 -2.96 -14.20 -9.09
C MET A 1 -1.67 -13.49 -8.75
N PRO A 2 -1.19 -12.54 -9.57
CA PRO A 2 -0.02 -11.75 -9.23
C PRO A 2 -0.27 -10.96 -7.94
N VAL A 3 0.78 -10.78 -7.16
CA VAL A 3 0.74 -10.03 -5.89
C VAL A 3 1.09 -8.58 -6.19
N THR A 4 0.25 -7.63 -5.77
CA THR A 4 0.46 -6.23 -6.10
C THR A 4 1.01 -5.41 -4.92
N ILE A 5 2.16 -4.79 -5.12
CA ILE A 5 2.70 -3.76 -4.24
C ILE A 5 2.11 -2.41 -4.65
N ASP A 6 1.28 -1.85 -3.78
CA ASP A 6 0.60 -0.56 -3.99
C ASP A 6 1.33 0.56 -3.22
N PRO A 7 1.88 1.62 -3.89
CA PRO A 7 2.57 2.72 -3.22
C PRO A 7 1.66 3.52 -2.27
N ARG A 8 0.34 3.39 -2.40
CA ARG A 8 -0.63 3.99 -1.46
C ARG A 8 -0.65 3.25 -0.13
N ARG A 9 -0.25 1.98 -0.09
CA ARG A 9 -0.26 1.10 1.09
C ARG A 9 1.14 0.77 1.61
N HIS A 10 2.15 0.83 0.75
CA HIS A 10 3.50 0.39 1.05
C HIS A 10 4.51 1.48 0.72
N ASP A 11 5.40 1.77 1.67
CA ASP A 11 6.46 2.77 1.55
C ASP A 11 7.83 2.12 1.29
N ALA A 12 8.00 0.84 1.64
CA ALA A 12 9.24 0.11 1.37
C ALA A 12 9.06 -1.40 1.18
N VAL A 13 10.02 -2.03 0.51
CA VAL A 13 10.14 -3.48 0.35
C VAL A 13 11.48 -3.95 0.92
N LEU A 14 11.42 -4.93 1.83
CA LEU A 14 12.58 -5.58 2.42
C LEU A 14 12.77 -6.95 1.77
N PHE A 15 13.90 -7.14 1.12
CA PHE A 15 14.26 -8.38 0.45
C PHE A 15 15.21 -9.19 1.33
N ASP A 16 14.90 -10.46 1.55
CA ASP A 16 15.91 -11.41 2.01
C ASP A 16 16.98 -11.53 0.92
N LEU A 17 18.26 -11.52 1.31
CA LEU A 17 19.38 -11.72 0.39
C LEU A 17 19.19 -12.98 -0.45
N ASP A 18 18.70 -14.07 0.16
CA ASP A 18 18.49 -15.33 -0.55
C ASP A 18 17.39 -15.19 -1.62
N ALA A 19 16.38 -14.36 -1.40
CA ALA A 19 15.35 -14.08 -2.41
C ALA A 19 15.90 -13.37 -3.65
N VAL A 20 16.95 -12.56 -3.48
CA VAL A 20 17.52 -11.75 -4.57
C VAL A 20 18.74 -12.39 -5.22
N VAL A 21 19.31 -13.46 -4.65
CA VAL A 21 20.48 -14.16 -5.21
C VAL A 21 20.17 -15.58 -5.71
N THR A 22 19.02 -16.15 -5.36
CA THR A 22 18.62 -17.51 -5.76
C THR A 22 17.43 -17.49 -6.73
N GLY A 23 17.65 -17.91 -7.98
CA GLY A 23 16.62 -17.97 -9.04
C GLY A 23 17.04 -17.38 -10.39
N ALA A 24 17.53 -18.18 -11.34
CA ALA A 24 18.09 -17.69 -12.59
C ALA A 24 17.03 -17.21 -13.62
N PRO A 25 17.28 -16.12 -14.38
CA PRO A 25 18.39 -15.18 -14.20
C PRO A 25 18.03 -14.16 -13.11
N VAL A 26 18.64 -14.37 -11.94
CA VAL A 26 18.51 -13.68 -10.64
C VAL A 26 18.56 -12.14 -10.74
N SER A 27 19.19 -11.66 -11.81
CA SER A 27 19.40 -10.25 -12.11
C SER A 27 18.12 -9.56 -12.59
N ASP A 28 17.44 -10.10 -13.59
CA ASP A 28 16.60 -9.23 -14.44
C ASP A 28 15.24 -8.93 -13.81
N SER A 29 14.62 -9.93 -13.17
CA SER A 29 13.36 -9.74 -12.44
C SER A 29 13.55 -8.89 -11.19
N THR A 30 14.62 -9.13 -10.42
CA THR A 30 14.99 -8.32 -9.25
C THR A 30 15.27 -6.87 -9.65
N VAL A 31 16.10 -6.65 -10.67
CA VAL A 31 16.41 -5.31 -11.20
C VAL A 31 15.13 -4.62 -11.68
N ALA A 32 14.28 -5.32 -12.43
CA ALA A 32 13.03 -4.76 -12.93
C ALA A 32 12.10 -4.34 -11.79
N LEU A 33 11.90 -5.21 -10.78
CA LEU A 33 11.07 -4.92 -9.62
C LEU A 33 11.61 -3.74 -8.82
N VAL A 34 12.91 -3.72 -8.50
CA VAL A 34 13.52 -2.61 -7.73
C VAL A 34 13.45 -1.28 -8.50
N ARG A 35 13.61 -1.29 -9.82
CA ARG A 35 13.42 -0.08 -10.65
C ARG A 35 11.98 0.41 -10.61
N GLN A 36 11.01 -0.49 -10.78
CA GLN A 36 9.59 -0.13 -10.69
C GLN A 36 9.24 0.46 -9.32
N LEU A 37 9.76 -0.10 -8.22
CA LEU A 37 9.57 0.44 -6.87
C LEU A 37 10.14 1.85 -6.75
N ARG A 38 11.36 2.08 -7.25
CA ARG A 38 12.00 3.42 -7.24
C ARG A 38 11.21 4.45 -8.05
N ASP A 39 10.69 4.06 -9.22
CA ASP A 39 9.92 4.96 -10.10
C ASP A 39 8.63 5.45 -9.43
N VAL A 40 8.02 4.62 -8.56
CA VAL A 40 6.85 5.01 -7.76
C VAL A 40 7.20 5.56 -6.37
N GLY A 41 8.50 5.69 -6.05
CA GLY A 41 8.99 6.24 -4.80
C GLY A 41 8.90 5.31 -3.59
N VAL A 42 8.80 4.00 -3.81
CA VAL A 42 8.85 2.96 -2.77
C VAL A 42 10.31 2.56 -2.55
N GLY A 43 10.76 2.62 -1.29
CA GLY A 43 12.13 2.28 -0.92
C GLY A 43 12.42 0.78 -0.99
N ALA A 44 13.68 0.42 -1.18
CA ALA A 44 14.12 -0.98 -1.22
C ALA A 44 15.34 -1.20 -0.32
N ALA A 45 15.33 -2.29 0.46
CA ALA A 45 16.45 -2.72 1.29
C ALA A 45 16.66 -4.22 1.22
N VAL A 46 17.88 -4.66 1.52
CA VAL A 46 18.22 -6.07 1.70
C VAL A 46 18.53 -6.36 3.16
N PHE A 47 18.07 -7.50 3.65
CA PHE A 47 18.48 -8.08 4.92
C PHE A 47 19.06 -9.47 4.72
N SER A 48 19.93 -9.91 5.63
CA SER A 48 20.50 -11.24 5.60
C SER A 48 20.77 -11.78 7.00
N SER A 49 20.58 -13.08 7.19
CA SER A 49 21.03 -13.80 8.38
C SER A 49 22.57 -13.84 8.49
N HIS A 50 23.28 -13.66 7.38
CA HIS A 50 24.74 -13.69 7.30
C HIS A 50 25.37 -12.28 7.25
N ARG A 51 26.63 -12.17 7.67
CA ARG A 51 27.42 -10.91 7.63
C ARG A 51 28.26 -10.81 6.37
N ALA A 52 27.62 -10.92 5.20
CA ALA A 52 28.31 -10.90 3.91
C ALA A 52 27.44 -10.37 2.76
N SER A 53 26.34 -9.64 3.02
CA SER A 53 25.43 -9.23 1.94
C SER A 53 26.10 -8.31 0.93
N ALA A 54 27.02 -7.45 1.37
CA ALA A 54 27.75 -6.53 0.49
C ALA A 54 28.60 -7.28 -0.55
N ASP A 55 29.34 -8.30 -0.13
CA ASP A 55 30.21 -9.09 -1.01
C ASP A 55 29.39 -9.92 -1.99
N VAL A 56 28.29 -10.52 -1.51
CA VAL A 56 27.37 -11.30 -2.34
C VAL A 56 26.72 -10.40 -3.41
N LEU A 57 26.18 -9.25 -3.03
CA LEU A 57 25.57 -8.30 -3.97
C LEU A 57 26.59 -7.76 -4.99
N ALA A 58 27.83 -7.54 -4.57
CA ALA A 58 28.91 -7.14 -5.48
C ALA A 58 29.23 -8.22 -6.51
N ALA A 59 29.27 -9.49 -6.09
CA ALA A 59 29.53 -10.62 -6.98
C ALA A 59 28.45 -10.79 -8.06
N VAL A 60 27.20 -10.43 -7.77
CA VAL A 60 26.07 -10.51 -8.72
C VAL A 60 25.74 -9.17 -9.42
N GLY A 61 26.52 -8.12 -9.17
CA GLY A 61 26.32 -6.81 -9.82
C GLY A 61 25.09 -6.04 -9.35
N LEU A 62 24.58 -6.31 -8.14
CA LEU A 62 23.38 -5.69 -7.57
C LEU A 62 23.67 -4.65 -6.47
N SER A 63 24.94 -4.31 -6.23
CA SER A 63 25.35 -3.36 -5.17
C SER A 63 24.60 -2.02 -5.20
N ASP A 64 24.36 -1.48 -6.39
CA ASP A 64 23.74 -0.16 -6.58
C ASP A 64 22.21 -0.20 -6.51
N LEU A 65 21.61 -1.39 -6.40
CA LEU A 65 20.16 -1.55 -6.26
C LEU A 65 19.67 -1.34 -4.82
N PHE A 66 20.54 -1.59 -3.83
CA PHE A 66 20.16 -1.53 -2.42
C PHE A 66 21.10 -0.62 -1.65
N GLU A 67 20.63 0.59 -1.38
CA GLU A 67 21.35 1.57 -0.54
C GLU A 67 21.35 1.14 0.93
N VAL A 68 20.24 0.57 1.39
CA VAL A 68 20.09 0.08 2.76
C VAL A 68 20.30 -1.43 2.81
N ARG A 69 21.25 -1.85 3.65
CA ARG A 69 21.59 -3.26 3.89
C ARG A 69 21.69 -3.51 5.38
N VAL A 70 21.14 -4.63 5.85
CA VAL A 70 21.16 -5.01 7.27
C VAL A 70 21.53 -6.48 7.43
N ASP A 71 22.67 -6.73 8.08
CA ASP A 71 23.26 -8.06 8.21
C ASP A 71 23.22 -8.60 9.64
N GLY A 72 23.12 -9.93 9.73
CA GLY A 72 23.51 -10.72 10.90
C GLY A 72 22.37 -11.31 11.72
N SER A 73 21.12 -11.18 11.28
CA SER A 73 19.94 -11.88 11.81
C SER A 73 18.70 -11.55 10.96
N THR A 74 17.67 -12.39 11.04
CA THR A 74 16.35 -12.20 10.41
C THR A 74 15.25 -11.93 11.44
N ASP A 75 15.58 -11.63 12.69
CA ASP A 75 14.62 -11.37 13.75
C ASP A 75 13.81 -10.09 13.51
N ALA A 76 12.62 -10.00 14.11
CA ALA A 76 11.69 -8.88 13.92
C ALA A 76 12.34 -7.51 14.22
N ALA A 77 13.23 -7.44 15.22
CA ALA A 77 13.96 -6.21 15.55
C ALA A 77 14.92 -5.77 14.41
N VAL A 78 15.52 -6.71 13.71
CA VAL A 78 16.42 -6.44 12.59
C VAL A 78 15.62 -5.98 11.37
N LEU A 79 14.51 -6.65 11.07
CA LEU A 79 13.59 -6.24 10.01
C LEU A 79 13.03 -4.83 10.28
N ALA A 80 12.61 -4.54 11.52
CA ALA A 80 12.13 -3.21 11.91
C ALA A 80 13.22 -2.14 11.75
N LYS A 81 14.48 -2.47 12.07
CA LYS A 81 15.62 -1.58 11.83
C LYS A 81 15.89 -1.36 10.34
N ALA A 82 15.72 -2.37 9.50
CA ALA A 82 15.81 -2.22 8.05
C ALA A 82 14.73 -1.28 7.52
N ALA A 83 13.47 -1.48 7.94
CA ALA A 83 12.36 -0.57 7.62
C ALA A 83 12.67 0.88 8.04
N GLN A 84 13.15 1.08 9.27
CA GLN A 84 13.51 2.40 9.79
C GLN A 84 14.60 3.09 8.95
N ARG A 85 15.63 2.34 8.51
CA ARG A 85 16.72 2.90 7.69
C ARG A 85 16.27 3.34 6.30
N VAL A 86 15.23 2.72 5.76
CA VAL A 86 14.57 3.13 4.50
C VAL A 86 13.56 4.27 4.73
N GLY A 87 13.31 4.65 5.98
CA GLY A 87 12.35 5.71 6.33
C GLY A 87 10.90 5.26 6.42
N ALA A 88 10.65 3.94 6.53
CA ALA A 88 9.32 3.36 6.59
C ALA A 88 9.03 2.70 7.95
N ARG A 89 7.74 2.52 8.28
CA ARG A 89 7.28 1.78 9.46
C ARG A 89 6.91 0.34 9.06
N PRO A 90 7.03 -0.67 9.93
CA PRO A 90 6.67 -2.07 9.59
C PRO A 90 5.29 -2.22 8.94
N GLY A 91 4.25 -1.59 9.50
CA GLY A 91 2.89 -1.59 8.94
C GLY A 91 2.70 -0.87 7.60
N ARG A 92 3.80 -0.40 6.98
CA ARG A 92 3.87 0.16 5.62
C ARG A 92 4.95 -0.54 4.78
N CYS A 93 5.50 -1.65 5.26
CA CYS A 93 6.57 -2.37 4.57
C CYS A 93 6.09 -3.73 4.09
N VAL A 94 6.60 -4.13 2.93
CA VAL A 94 6.50 -5.49 2.39
C VAL A 94 7.78 -6.25 2.76
N VAL A 95 7.68 -7.51 3.14
CA VAL A 95 8.84 -8.41 3.31
C VAL A 95 8.73 -9.53 2.28
N ILE A 96 9.83 -9.81 1.57
CA ILE A 96 9.93 -10.92 0.63
C ILE A 96 11.05 -11.84 1.08
N ALA A 97 10.72 -13.09 1.46
CA ALA A 97 11.71 -14.02 2.00
C ALA A 97 11.41 -15.48 1.60
N PRO A 98 12.44 -16.31 1.37
CA PRO A 98 12.28 -17.75 1.18
C PRO A 98 12.36 -18.53 2.51
N ALA A 99 12.90 -17.91 3.58
CA ALA A 99 13.15 -18.56 4.85
C ALA A 99 11.96 -18.44 5.80
N GLU A 100 11.52 -19.58 6.37
CA GLU A 100 10.42 -19.66 7.34
C GLU A 100 10.62 -18.72 8.56
N ASP A 101 11.83 -18.63 9.08
CA ASP A 101 12.13 -17.79 10.25
C ASP A 101 11.94 -16.30 9.95
N ALA A 102 12.32 -15.86 8.75
CA ALA A 102 12.11 -14.47 8.32
C ALA A 102 10.62 -14.17 8.10
N ILE A 103 9.83 -15.14 7.63
CA ILE A 103 8.38 -15.02 7.49
C ILE A 103 7.72 -14.86 8.85
N THR A 104 8.06 -15.71 9.83
CA THR A 104 7.54 -15.58 11.20
C THR A 104 7.94 -14.25 11.82
N ALA A 105 9.20 -13.84 11.68
CA ALA A 105 9.67 -12.55 12.20
C ALA A 105 8.96 -11.35 11.55
N ALA A 106 8.67 -11.39 10.25
CA ALA A 106 7.92 -10.34 9.56
C ALA A 106 6.47 -10.26 10.04
N ARG A 107 5.82 -11.42 10.23
CA ARG A 107 4.46 -11.47 10.78
C ARG A 107 4.40 -10.92 12.19
N ASP A 108 5.27 -11.39 13.07
CA ASP A 108 5.32 -10.94 14.47
C ASP A 108 5.74 -9.46 14.58
N GLY A 109 6.51 -8.97 13.61
CA GLY A 109 6.91 -7.57 13.48
C GLY A 109 5.81 -6.63 12.97
N GLY A 110 4.63 -7.14 12.60
CA GLY A 110 3.51 -6.32 12.12
C GLY A 110 3.76 -5.69 10.75
N PHE A 111 4.45 -6.41 9.87
CA PHE A 111 4.66 -5.96 8.49
C PHE A 111 3.35 -5.98 7.69
N ALA A 112 3.20 -5.03 6.76
CA ALA A 112 1.94 -4.82 6.02
C ALA A 112 1.58 -5.97 5.08
N LEU A 113 2.61 -6.59 4.49
CA LEU A 113 2.48 -7.69 3.55
C LEU A 113 3.73 -8.58 3.63
N VAL A 114 3.53 -9.86 3.87
CA VAL A 114 4.59 -10.87 3.98
C VAL A 114 4.47 -11.84 2.82
N ILE A 115 5.42 -11.78 1.88
CA ILE A 115 5.48 -12.60 0.67
C ILE A 115 6.53 -13.70 0.86
N GLY A 116 6.08 -14.95 0.86
CA GLY A 116 6.96 -16.10 0.78
C GLY A 116 7.45 -16.34 -0.66
N LEU A 117 8.74 -16.61 -0.84
CA LEU A 117 9.30 -17.03 -2.13
C LEU A 117 9.66 -18.52 -2.09
N ASP A 118 8.96 -19.33 -2.88
CA ASP A 118 9.23 -20.77 -3.01
C ASP A 118 9.60 -21.13 -4.45
N ALA A 119 10.85 -20.85 -4.80
CA ALA A 119 11.41 -21.18 -6.12
C ALA A 119 11.37 -22.68 -6.45
N THR A 120 11.18 -23.55 -5.45
CA THR A 120 11.11 -25.00 -5.65
C THR A 120 9.70 -25.54 -5.81
N GLY A 121 8.69 -24.75 -5.43
CA GLY A 121 7.28 -25.14 -5.37
C GLY A 121 6.96 -26.24 -4.34
N ARG A 122 7.85 -26.48 -3.35
CA ARG A 122 7.71 -27.57 -2.36
C ARG A 122 7.39 -27.11 -0.95
N HIS A 123 7.60 -25.84 -0.63
CA HIS A 123 7.54 -25.30 0.74
C HIS A 123 6.41 -24.27 0.92
N ALA A 124 5.56 -24.06 -0.08
CA ALA A 124 4.50 -23.05 -0.04
C ALA A 124 3.56 -23.19 1.17
N ASP A 125 3.16 -24.41 1.54
CA ASP A 125 2.28 -24.62 2.70
C ASP A 125 2.98 -24.37 4.03
N ALA A 126 4.29 -24.64 4.10
CA ALA A 126 5.08 -24.32 5.28
C ALA A 126 5.19 -22.80 5.46
N LEU A 127 5.50 -22.06 4.39
CA LEU A 127 5.57 -20.59 4.44
C LEU A 127 4.22 -19.95 4.83
N ARG A 128 3.10 -20.47 4.31
CA ARG A 128 1.75 -20.03 4.74
C ARG A 128 1.49 -20.36 6.20
N GLY A 129 1.87 -21.55 6.66
CA GLY A 129 1.73 -21.97 8.05
C GLY A 129 2.54 -21.10 9.03
N ARG A 130 3.66 -20.53 8.57
CA ARG A 130 4.47 -19.54 9.30
C ARG A 130 3.95 -18.12 9.20
N GLY A 131 2.98 -17.91 8.32
CA GLY A 131 2.19 -16.70 8.27
C GLY A 131 2.51 -15.75 7.14
N ALA A 132 3.10 -16.24 6.04
CA ALA A 132 3.10 -15.53 4.78
C ALA A 132 1.65 -15.26 4.32
N ASP A 133 1.35 -14.03 3.94
CA ASP A 133 0.04 -13.64 3.39
C ASP A 133 -0.15 -14.26 2.00
N VAL A 134 0.94 -14.38 1.26
CA VAL A 134 0.97 -14.98 -0.07
C VAL A 134 2.32 -15.62 -0.33
N VAL A 135 2.33 -16.65 -1.19
CA VAL A 135 3.56 -17.33 -1.63
C VAL A 135 3.60 -17.29 -3.15
N VAL A 136 4.74 -16.87 -3.69
CA VAL A 136 5.05 -16.82 -5.13
C VAL A 136 6.21 -17.76 -5.43
N THR A 137 6.32 -18.23 -6.67
CA THR A 137 7.43 -19.09 -7.10
C THR A 137 8.61 -18.28 -7.64
N GLU A 138 8.35 -17.07 -8.15
CA GLU A 138 9.36 -16.17 -8.67
C GLU A 138 8.99 -14.70 -8.44
N LEU A 139 10.00 -13.82 -8.43
CA LEU A 139 9.79 -12.38 -8.21
C LEU A 139 9.01 -11.70 -9.35
N SER A 140 8.94 -12.30 -10.54
CA SER A 140 8.17 -11.75 -11.67
C SER A 140 6.65 -11.80 -11.44
N GLU A 141 6.18 -12.62 -10.50
CA GLU A 141 4.77 -12.66 -10.08
C GLU A 141 4.38 -11.49 -9.16
N VAL A 142 5.37 -10.73 -8.69
CA VAL A 142 5.16 -9.52 -7.88
C VAL A 142 5.09 -8.31 -8.81
N VAL A 143 3.94 -7.66 -8.82
CA VAL A 143 3.65 -6.50 -9.67
C VAL A 143 3.64 -5.24 -8.82
N VAL A 144 4.21 -4.15 -9.33
CA VAL A 144 4.10 -2.83 -8.71
C VAL A 144 2.96 -2.06 -9.37
N ARG A 145 2.05 -1.51 -8.58
CA ARG A 145 1.02 -0.62 -9.10
C ARG A 145 1.69 0.68 -9.57
N THR A 146 1.60 0.94 -10.86
CA THR A 146 2.14 2.14 -11.52
C THR A 146 1.02 3.02 -12.10
N GLY A 147 1.34 4.26 -12.43
CA GLY A 147 0.43 5.19 -13.12
C GLY A 147 -0.36 6.12 -12.20
N ASP A 148 -0.29 5.91 -10.88
CA ASP A 148 -0.81 6.88 -9.92
C ASP A 148 0.16 8.08 -9.81
N GLN A 149 -0.39 9.29 -9.86
CA GLN A 149 0.37 10.52 -9.64
C GLN A 149 0.38 10.89 -8.15
N ARG A 150 1.47 11.52 -7.70
CA ARG A 150 1.54 12.09 -6.35
C ARG A 150 0.52 13.22 -6.23
N MET A 151 -0.17 13.30 -5.09
CA MET A 151 -1.15 14.38 -4.85
C MET A 151 -0.56 15.78 -5.09
N SER A 152 0.72 15.98 -4.77
CA SER A 152 1.43 17.25 -4.95
C SER A 152 1.59 17.71 -6.40
N VAL A 153 1.38 16.83 -7.39
CA VAL A 153 1.48 17.17 -8.81
C VAL A 153 0.12 17.26 -9.51
N LEU A 154 -0.97 16.95 -8.80
CA LEU A 154 -2.32 17.07 -9.34
C LEU A 154 -2.74 18.54 -9.38
N PRO A 155 -3.45 18.97 -10.44
CA PRO A 155 -4.01 20.31 -10.50
C PRO A 155 -5.09 20.49 -9.42
N ASP A 156 -5.28 21.73 -8.99
CA ASP A 156 -6.34 22.07 -8.05
C ASP A 156 -7.73 21.77 -8.66
N ALA A 157 -8.55 21.02 -7.92
CA ALA A 157 -9.84 20.57 -8.41
C ALA A 157 -10.82 21.73 -8.65
N THR A 158 -10.74 22.84 -7.93
CA THR A 158 -11.68 23.96 -8.15
C THR A 158 -11.45 24.63 -9.50
N SER A 159 -10.23 24.55 -10.03
CA SER A 159 -9.88 25.04 -11.37
C SER A 159 -10.10 23.98 -12.44
N ALA A 160 -9.67 22.73 -12.21
CA ALA A 160 -9.69 21.68 -13.23
C ALA A 160 -11.03 20.95 -13.38
N LEU A 161 -11.84 20.84 -12.32
CA LEU A 161 -13.08 20.07 -12.34
C LEU A 161 -14.12 20.70 -13.27
N LEU A 162 -14.12 22.03 -13.43
CA LEU A 162 -15.04 22.70 -14.35
C LEU A 162 -14.77 22.27 -15.79
N ASP A 163 -13.51 22.31 -16.23
CA ASP A 163 -13.10 21.90 -17.57
C ASP A 163 -13.37 20.42 -17.84
N GLU A 164 -13.08 19.55 -16.86
CA GLU A 164 -13.32 18.10 -16.98
C GLU A 164 -14.82 17.75 -16.93
N ALA A 165 -15.63 18.51 -16.20
CA ALA A 165 -17.07 18.27 -16.06
C ALA A 165 -17.88 18.70 -17.29
N GLU A 166 -17.38 19.62 -18.12
CA GLU A 166 -18.07 20.09 -19.33
C GLU A 166 -18.40 18.96 -20.32
N GLY A 167 -17.60 17.89 -20.34
CA GLY A 167 -17.84 16.70 -21.17
C GLY A 167 -18.82 15.69 -20.58
N VAL A 168 -19.19 15.80 -19.30
CA VAL A 168 -19.96 14.78 -18.58
C VAL A 168 -21.45 15.10 -18.61
N GLN A 169 -22.18 14.42 -19.50
CA GLN A 169 -23.61 14.70 -19.73
C GLN A 169 -24.52 14.43 -18.53
N ARG A 170 -24.20 13.42 -17.69
CA ARG A 170 -25.00 13.03 -16.52
C ARG A 170 -24.08 12.53 -15.39
N PRO A 171 -23.39 13.43 -14.68
CA PRO A 171 -22.47 13.03 -13.63
C PRO A 171 -23.25 12.38 -12.47
N ALA A 172 -22.55 11.52 -11.73
CA ALA A 172 -22.92 11.12 -10.38
C ALA A 172 -21.71 11.42 -9.49
N VAL A 173 -21.93 12.05 -8.35
CA VAL A 173 -20.84 12.53 -7.49
C VAL A 173 -20.79 11.71 -6.21
N PHE A 174 -19.60 11.24 -5.88
CA PHE A 174 -19.35 10.41 -4.71
C PHE A 174 -18.39 11.15 -3.80
N PHE A 175 -18.73 11.27 -2.52
CA PHE A 175 -17.89 11.86 -1.50
C PHE A 175 -17.55 10.81 -0.44
N ASP A 176 -16.30 10.78 -0.02
CA ASP A 176 -15.99 10.21 1.30
C ASP A 176 -16.51 11.16 2.40
N PHE A 177 -16.76 10.65 3.59
CA PHE A 177 -17.21 11.47 4.71
C PHE A 177 -16.02 12.01 5.51
N ASP A 178 -15.27 11.12 6.17
CA ASP A 178 -14.18 11.46 7.07
C ASP A 178 -12.97 12.00 6.30
N GLY A 179 -12.54 13.22 6.62
CA GLY A 179 -11.43 13.90 5.93
C GLY A 179 -11.77 14.50 4.57
N THR A 180 -13.05 14.44 4.15
CA THR A 180 -13.53 15.10 2.92
C THR A 180 -14.71 16.03 3.19
N LEU A 181 -15.82 15.53 3.74
CA LEU A 181 -16.99 16.33 4.11
C LEU A 181 -17.00 16.75 5.59
N SER A 182 -16.20 16.06 6.40
CA SER A 182 -15.90 16.37 7.80
C SER A 182 -14.39 16.50 7.96
N ASP A 183 -13.95 17.38 8.85
CA ASP A 183 -12.56 17.40 9.29
C ASP A 183 -12.18 16.07 9.98
N ILE A 184 -10.89 15.72 9.91
CA ILE A 184 -10.35 14.55 10.61
C ILE A 184 -10.31 14.84 12.11
N VAL A 185 -10.97 14.00 12.90
CA VAL A 185 -11.06 14.11 14.36
C VAL A 185 -10.62 12.82 15.03
N ASP A 186 -10.05 12.91 16.24
CA ASP A 186 -9.59 11.74 17.00
C ASP A 186 -10.75 10.85 17.51
N ASP A 187 -11.86 11.49 17.90
CA ASP A 187 -13.10 10.81 18.28
C ASP A 187 -14.04 10.76 17.08
N PRO A 188 -14.30 9.57 16.49
CA PRO A 188 -15.21 9.44 15.37
C PRO A 188 -16.58 10.04 15.67
N ASP A 189 -17.14 9.86 16.87
CA ASP A 189 -18.48 10.32 17.20
C ASP A 189 -18.61 11.86 17.24
N ALA A 190 -17.48 12.57 17.29
CA ALA A 190 -17.40 14.02 17.21
C ALA A 190 -17.38 14.59 15.78
N ALA A 191 -17.21 13.75 14.75
CA ALA A 191 -17.13 14.21 13.36
C ALA A 191 -18.44 14.84 12.89
N ARG A 192 -18.36 16.03 12.29
CA ARG A 192 -19.51 16.80 11.80
C ARG A 192 -19.16 17.38 10.43
N LEU A 193 -20.19 17.59 9.61
CA LEU A 193 -20.01 18.29 8.34
C LEU A 193 -19.31 19.64 8.57
N THR A 194 -18.31 19.93 7.74
CA THR A 194 -17.67 21.24 7.72
C THR A 194 -18.69 22.31 7.31
N ASP A 195 -18.50 23.54 7.80
CA ASP A 195 -19.40 24.66 7.56
C ASP A 195 -19.72 24.84 6.06
N GLY A 196 -21.02 24.89 5.74
CA GLY A 196 -21.51 25.04 4.36
C GLY A 196 -21.56 23.76 3.52
N ALA A 197 -20.93 22.65 3.96
CA ALA A 197 -20.92 21.40 3.20
C ALA A 197 -22.34 20.83 3.00
N GLY A 198 -23.18 20.90 4.04
CA GLY A 198 -24.57 20.42 3.96
C GLY A 198 -25.41 21.17 2.91
N GLU A 199 -25.31 22.50 2.87
CA GLU A 199 -26.01 23.31 1.87
C GLU A 199 -25.50 23.05 0.46
N ALA A 200 -24.17 22.90 0.30
CA ALA A 200 -23.55 22.58 -0.98
C ALA A 200 -24.01 21.21 -1.50
N LEU A 201 -24.04 20.18 -0.64
CA LEU A 201 -24.53 18.84 -0.99
C LEU A 201 -26.01 18.85 -1.40
N GLN A 202 -26.86 19.60 -0.69
CA GLN A 202 -28.27 19.74 -1.05
C GLN A 202 -28.45 20.39 -2.42
N ARG A 203 -27.70 21.47 -2.70
CA ARG A 203 -27.72 22.13 -4.02
C ARG A 203 -27.24 21.18 -5.12
N LEU A 204 -26.18 20.42 -4.87
CA LEU A 204 -25.65 19.45 -5.83
C LEU A 204 -26.62 18.30 -6.10
N ALA A 205 -27.27 17.76 -5.06
CA ALA A 205 -28.24 16.67 -5.16
C ALA A 205 -29.49 17.03 -5.98
N ALA A 206 -29.81 18.32 -6.11
CA ALA A 206 -30.87 18.80 -6.99
C ALA A 206 -30.53 18.70 -8.49
N HIS A 207 -29.24 18.59 -8.83
CA HIS A 207 -28.75 18.57 -10.22
C HIS A 207 -28.24 17.19 -10.66
N CYS A 208 -27.71 16.39 -9.74
CA CYS A 208 -27.20 15.05 -10.06
C CYS A 208 -27.31 14.09 -8.86
N PRO A 209 -27.26 12.77 -9.07
CA PRO A 209 -27.14 11.81 -7.98
C PRO A 209 -25.89 12.08 -7.14
N VAL A 210 -26.06 12.13 -5.82
CA VAL A 210 -24.96 12.29 -4.86
C VAL A 210 -24.96 11.11 -3.89
N ALA A 211 -23.79 10.53 -3.66
CA ALA A 211 -23.59 9.49 -2.67
C ALA A 211 -22.48 9.87 -1.69
N VAL A 212 -22.75 9.70 -0.40
CA VAL A 212 -21.75 9.83 0.66
C VAL A 212 -21.36 8.42 1.11
N LEU A 213 -20.08 8.11 1.00
CA LEU A 213 -19.44 6.86 1.38
C LEU A 213 -18.80 7.06 2.76
N SER A 214 -18.94 6.07 3.62
CA SER A 214 -18.36 6.10 4.96
C SER A 214 -18.04 4.67 5.42
N GLY A 215 -16.97 4.52 6.19
CA GLY A 215 -16.67 3.27 6.90
C GLY A 215 -17.51 3.06 8.16
N ARG A 216 -18.28 4.07 8.57
CA ARG A 216 -19.15 4.02 9.75
C ARG A 216 -20.46 3.30 9.44
N ASP A 217 -21.13 2.81 10.48
CA ASP A 217 -22.49 2.27 10.34
C ASP A 217 -23.45 3.27 9.67
N LEU A 218 -24.42 2.73 8.93
CA LEU A 218 -25.31 3.53 8.08
C LEU A 218 -26.10 4.55 8.90
N ALA A 219 -26.55 4.18 10.10
CA ALA A 219 -27.28 5.06 11.00
C ALA A 219 -26.41 6.24 11.50
N ALA A 220 -25.14 5.98 11.81
CA ALA A 220 -24.19 7.01 12.22
C ALA A 220 -23.86 7.96 11.05
N SER A 221 -23.66 7.41 9.86
CA SER A 221 -23.38 8.17 8.64
C SER A 221 -24.53 9.10 8.26
N VAL A 222 -25.77 8.61 8.24
CA VAL A 222 -26.97 9.42 7.94
C VAL A 222 -27.16 10.54 8.96
N SER A 223 -26.90 10.27 10.24
CA SER A 223 -27.04 11.26 11.31
C SER A 223 -25.98 12.36 11.21
N ALA A 224 -24.74 12.00 10.89
CA ALA A 224 -23.62 12.93 10.79
C ALA A 224 -23.65 13.78 9.51
N SER A 225 -24.11 13.22 8.38
CA SER A 225 -24.21 13.91 7.10
C SER A 225 -25.52 14.69 6.91
N GLY A 226 -26.46 14.61 7.86
CA GLY A 226 -27.72 15.37 7.85
C GLY A 226 -28.59 15.13 6.61
N CYS A 227 -28.48 13.97 5.96
CA CYS A 227 -29.08 13.70 4.65
C CYS A 227 -30.62 13.71 4.69
N PRO A 228 -31.31 14.72 4.14
CA PRO A 228 -32.76 14.70 4.00
C PRO A 228 -33.10 14.01 2.66
N GLY A 229 -33.94 12.98 2.70
CA GLY A 229 -34.22 12.18 1.51
C GLY A 229 -34.88 12.97 0.35
N SER A 230 -34.13 13.13 -0.75
CA SER A 230 -34.47 12.71 -2.12
C SER A 230 -33.32 13.17 -3.04
N GLY A 231 -32.50 12.23 -3.55
CA GLY A 231 -31.36 12.52 -4.44
C GLY A 231 -29.97 12.26 -3.84
N MET A 232 -29.86 12.29 -2.51
CA MET A 232 -28.64 11.96 -1.76
C MET A 232 -28.79 10.61 -1.04
N ARG A 233 -27.77 9.74 -1.13
CA ARG A 233 -27.74 8.43 -0.47
C ARG A 233 -26.49 8.28 0.38
N ALA A 234 -26.64 7.78 1.60
CA ALA A 234 -25.52 7.29 2.38
C ALA A 234 -25.30 5.80 2.06
N ALA A 235 -24.05 5.41 1.90
CA ALA A 235 -23.66 4.02 1.70
C ALA A 235 -22.48 3.67 2.61
N THR A 236 -22.51 2.46 3.18
CA THR A 236 -21.44 1.94 4.01
C THR A 236 -20.56 1.00 3.21
N ALA A 237 -19.24 1.14 3.33
CA ALA A 237 -18.33 0.16 2.76
C ALA A 237 -18.24 -1.04 3.71
N SER A 238 -19.02 -2.10 3.46
CA SER A 238 -18.87 -3.35 4.20
C SER A 238 -17.49 -3.95 3.90
N SER A 239 -16.71 -4.21 4.95
CA SER A 239 -15.41 -4.90 4.88
C SER A 239 -15.53 -6.35 4.41
#